data_AF-A5L8Q4-F1
#
_entry.id   AF-A5L8Q4-F1
#
_cell.length_a   1.000
_cell.length_b   1.000
_cell.length_c   1.000
_cell.angle_alpha   90.00
_cell.angle_beta   90.00
_cell.angle_gamma   90.00
#
_symmetry.space_group_name_H-M   'P 1'
#
loop_
_entity.id
_entity.type
_entity.pdbx_description
1 polymer ?
#
loop_
_entity_poly.entity_id
_entity_poly.type
_entity_poly.pdbx_seq_one_letter_code
_entity_poly.pdbx_strand_id
1 'polypeptide(L)'
;MDSQRNILLIALALVSFLLFQQWNVAKNPAPQAVEQAQSGSTLPAPSYADDLDPAPGQVASSAKTITVTTDVLTLSIDTVGGDVVTANLNDYSAEFDSEESFVLLKNEPGHQFIAQSGLVGPQGIDLSSTNRPSYTVSADSFTLADGQDELRIPMTYQANGLDYTKTFILKRGSYAIDVEYDVVNNSGNNATFGMYAHLRQNVMDDGGSLTMPTYRGGAYSTEDTRYKKYSFDDMQDRNLSLNLANGQGWAAMIQHYFASAWIPRDEAGSNLYTRVIGNLGDIGVRMPNKT
;
A
#
# COMPACT_ATOMS: atom_id res chain seq x y z
N MET A 1 26.47 -58.59 -34.15
CA MET A 1 25.89 -58.55 -32.78
C MET A 1 25.68 -57.11 -32.28
N ASP A 2 26.21 -56.08 -32.96
CA ASP A 2 26.07 -54.68 -32.53
C ASP A 2 24.70 -54.03 -32.80
N SER A 3 23.98 -54.44 -33.85
CA SER A 3 22.68 -53.86 -34.20
C SER A 3 21.57 -54.16 -33.17
N GLN A 4 21.56 -55.38 -32.60
CA GLN A 4 20.62 -55.76 -31.53
C GLN A 4 20.88 -54.98 -30.23
N ARG A 5 22.15 -54.66 -29.94
CA ARG A 5 22.55 -53.91 -28.75
C ARG A 5 22.13 -52.44 -28.83
N ASN A 6 22.21 -51.83 -30.02
CA ASN A 6 21.71 -50.47 -30.24
C ASN A 6 20.18 -50.40 -30.21
N ILE A 7 19.47 -51.41 -30.71
CA ILE A 7 18.00 -51.48 -30.62
C ILE A 7 17.54 -51.52 -29.16
N LEU A 8 18.23 -52.29 -28.30
CA LEU A 8 17.91 -52.35 -26.88
C LEU A 8 18.17 -51.02 -26.17
N LEU A 9 19.23 -50.30 -26.53
CA LEU A 9 19.51 -48.96 -25.99
C LEU A 9 18.48 -47.91 -26.43
N ILE A 10 18.02 -47.97 -27.68
CA ILE A 10 16.96 -47.08 -28.19
C ILE A 10 15.62 -47.39 -27.49
N ALA A 11 15.28 -48.67 -27.34
CA ALA A 11 14.08 -49.08 -26.62
C ALA A 11 14.12 -48.63 -25.15
N LEU A 12 15.26 -48.77 -24.48
CA LEU A 12 15.46 -48.30 -23.10
C LEU A 12 15.31 -46.77 -22.99
N ALA A 13 15.88 -46.02 -23.93
CA ALA A 13 15.78 -44.56 -23.96
C ALA A 13 14.32 -44.11 -24.17
N LEU A 14 13.58 -44.80 -25.03
CA LEU A 14 12.18 -44.49 -25.31
C LEU A 14 11.28 -44.80 -24.11
N VAL A 15 11.49 -45.93 -23.43
CA VAL A 15 10.77 -46.27 -22.20
C VAL A 15 11.09 -45.28 -21.07
N SER A 16 12.37 -44.90 -20.92
CA SER A 16 12.79 -43.91 -19.92
C SER A 16 12.17 -42.54 -20.17
N PHE A 17 12.09 -42.12 -21.44
CA PHE A 17 11.43 -40.88 -21.84
C PHE A 17 9.92 -40.90 -21.55
N LEU A 18 9.24 -42.03 -21.83
CA LEU A 18 7.81 -42.18 -21.53
C LEU A 18 7.52 -42.17 -20.03
N LEU A 19 8.39 -42.80 -19.22
CA LEU A 19 8.28 -42.75 -17.75
C LEU A 19 8.50 -41.33 -17.22
N PHE A 20 9.45 -40.58 -17.78
CA PHE A 20 9.67 -39.18 -17.43
C PHE A 20 8.47 -38.30 -17.77
N GLN A 21 7.85 -38.49 -18.95
CA GLN A 21 6.60 -37.79 -19.29
C GLN A 21 5.48 -38.10 -18.31
N GLN A 22 5.25 -39.38 -17.99
CA GLN A 22 4.21 -39.79 -17.04
C GLN A 22 4.46 -39.21 -15.64
N TRP A 23 5.72 -39.19 -15.19
CA TRP A 23 6.11 -38.57 -13.93
C TRP A 23 5.82 -37.07 -13.91
N ASN A 24 6.08 -36.37 -15.02
CA ASN A 24 5.83 -34.93 -15.13
C ASN A 24 4.32 -34.61 -15.11
N VAL A 25 3.50 -35.41 -15.81
CA VAL A 25 2.02 -35.30 -15.77
C VAL A 25 1.46 -35.58 -14.37
N ALA A 26 2.04 -36.55 -13.64
CA ALA A 26 1.63 -36.85 -12.28
C ALA A 26 2.02 -35.77 -11.27
N LYS A 27 3.12 -35.04 -11.50
CA LYS A 27 3.61 -33.96 -10.61
C LYS A 27 2.99 -32.60 -10.91
N ASN A 28 2.59 -32.35 -12.15
CA ASN A 28 1.84 -31.17 -12.56
C ASN A 28 0.50 -31.61 -13.19
N PRO A 29 -0.48 -32.07 -12.38
CA PRO A 29 -1.79 -32.40 -12.91
C PRO A 29 -2.41 -31.14 -13.52
N ALA A 30 -2.90 -31.25 -14.77
CA ALA A 30 -3.70 -30.20 -15.36
C ALA A 30 -4.92 -29.93 -14.44
N PRO A 31 -5.28 -28.66 -14.19
CA PRO A 31 -6.46 -28.37 -13.38
C PRO A 31 -7.67 -29.05 -14.02
N GLN A 32 -8.35 -29.89 -13.24
CA GLN A 32 -9.61 -30.49 -13.66
C GLN A 32 -10.61 -29.35 -13.88
N ALA A 33 -11.16 -29.27 -15.09
CA ALA A 33 -12.32 -28.44 -15.34
C ALA A 33 -13.48 -28.99 -14.49
N VAL A 34 -13.82 -28.26 -13.43
CA VAL A 34 -15.05 -28.49 -12.68
C VAL A 34 -16.17 -27.92 -13.54
N GLU A 35 -17.06 -28.78 -14.05
CA GLU A 35 -18.34 -28.32 -14.59
C GLU A 35 -19.14 -27.68 -13.45
N GLN A 36 -19.07 -26.35 -13.37
CA GLN A 36 -19.86 -25.58 -12.44
C GLN A 36 -21.20 -25.29 -13.11
N ALA A 37 -22.23 -26.03 -12.69
CA ALA A 37 -23.61 -25.73 -13.02
C ALA A 37 -23.94 -24.29 -12.58
N GLN A 38 -24.21 -23.46 -13.57
CA GLN A 38 -24.51 -22.04 -13.44
C GLN A 38 -25.92 -21.88 -12.85
N SER A 39 -26.03 -21.89 -11.52
CA SER A 39 -27.15 -21.28 -10.81
C SER A 39 -26.76 -19.85 -10.49
N GLY A 40 -27.21 -18.93 -11.34
CA GLY A 40 -27.02 -17.50 -11.18
C GLY A 40 -27.75 -16.98 -9.94
N SER A 41 -27.02 -16.88 -8.84
CA SER A 41 -27.24 -15.85 -7.83
C SER A 41 -25.86 -15.30 -7.45
N THR A 42 -25.38 -14.35 -8.24
CA THR A 42 -24.23 -13.53 -7.89
C THR A 42 -24.60 -12.75 -6.64
N LEU A 43 -24.20 -13.26 -5.47
CA LEU A 43 -24.07 -12.41 -4.29
C LEU A 43 -23.05 -11.32 -4.66
N PRO A 44 -23.36 -10.03 -4.44
CA PRO A 44 -22.41 -8.96 -4.69
C PRO A 44 -21.12 -9.25 -3.92
N ALA A 45 -19.97 -9.05 -4.57
CA ALA A 45 -18.72 -8.96 -3.84
C ALA A 45 -18.86 -7.83 -2.80
N PRO A 46 -18.38 -8.00 -1.56
CA PRO A 46 -18.30 -6.88 -0.63
C PRO A 46 -17.28 -5.88 -1.18
N SER A 47 -17.76 -4.88 -1.92
CA SER A 47 -17.01 -3.69 -2.27
C SER A 47 -17.10 -2.74 -1.09
N TYR A 48 -16.03 -2.63 -0.30
CA TYR A 48 -15.82 -1.48 0.60
C TYR A 48 -15.23 -0.28 -0.14
N ALA A 49 -15.39 -0.23 -1.46
CA ALA A 49 -15.42 1.05 -2.16
C ALA A 49 -16.71 1.75 -1.72
N ASP A 50 -16.64 2.39 -0.56
CA ASP A 50 -17.61 3.42 -0.22
C ASP A 50 -17.50 4.48 -1.32
N ASP A 51 -18.63 5.02 -1.77
CA ASP A 51 -18.72 6.07 -2.80
C ASP A 51 -18.05 7.41 -2.35
N LEU A 52 -17.40 7.38 -1.18
CA LEU A 52 -16.74 8.45 -0.45
C LEU A 52 -15.21 8.29 -0.41
N ASP A 53 -14.65 7.23 -0.98
CA ASP A 53 -13.20 7.01 -0.99
C ASP A 53 -12.57 7.67 -2.22
N PRO A 54 -11.52 8.50 -2.07
CA PRO A 54 -11.10 9.39 -3.14
C PRO A 54 -10.55 8.67 -4.39
N ALA A 55 -11.36 8.67 -5.46
CA ALA A 55 -10.94 8.24 -6.80
C ALA A 55 -9.84 9.18 -7.35
N PRO A 56 -8.87 8.69 -8.16
CA PRO A 56 -7.74 9.48 -8.65
C PRO A 56 -8.18 10.53 -9.66
N GLY A 57 -7.54 11.69 -9.59
CA GLY A 57 -7.86 12.89 -10.34
C GLY A 57 -6.84 13.97 -10.01
N GLN A 58 -6.51 14.81 -10.99
CA GLN A 58 -5.47 15.82 -10.84
C GLN A 58 -5.90 16.92 -9.84
N VAL A 59 -5.05 17.15 -8.84
CA VAL A 59 -5.24 18.17 -7.81
C VAL A 59 -5.09 19.57 -8.45
N ALA A 60 -6.10 20.42 -8.31
CA ALA A 60 -6.17 21.75 -8.96
C ALA A 60 -5.91 22.94 -8.02
N SER A 61 -5.25 22.72 -6.89
CA SER A 61 -4.76 23.80 -6.03
C SER A 61 -3.24 23.81 -6.03
N SER A 62 -2.61 24.97 -5.78
CA SER A 62 -1.15 25.11 -5.71
C SER A 62 -0.62 24.28 -4.53
N ALA A 63 -0.43 22.99 -4.77
CA ALA A 63 0.03 22.02 -3.81
C ALA A 63 1.41 22.45 -3.33
N LYS A 64 1.50 22.81 -2.05
CA LYS A 64 2.77 23.17 -1.42
C LYS A 64 3.31 21.91 -0.77
N THR A 65 4.58 21.64 -1.00
CA THR A 65 5.26 20.52 -0.36
C THR A 65 6.13 21.04 0.77
N ILE A 66 6.03 20.42 1.94
CA ILE A 66 6.95 20.66 3.05
C ILE A 66 8.00 19.55 3.13
N THR A 67 9.19 19.91 3.61
CA THR A 67 10.29 18.96 3.82
C THR A 67 10.43 18.63 5.29
N VAL A 68 10.47 17.34 5.64
CA VAL A 68 10.68 16.89 7.02
C VAL A 68 11.94 16.03 7.06
N THR A 69 12.92 16.44 7.86
CA THR A 69 14.23 15.78 7.94
C THR A 69 14.52 15.30 9.36
N THR A 70 14.92 14.04 9.45
CA THR A 70 15.47 13.40 10.65
C THR A 70 16.86 12.87 10.34
N ASP A 71 17.45 12.12 11.26
CA ASP A 71 18.70 11.38 11.01
C ASP A 71 18.51 10.32 9.91
N VAL A 72 17.44 9.51 9.98
CA VAL A 72 17.27 8.34 9.09
C VAL A 72 16.33 8.55 7.90
N LEU A 73 15.46 9.58 7.96
CA LEU A 73 14.43 9.86 6.96
C LEU A 73 14.44 11.31 6.51
N THR A 74 14.29 11.53 5.20
CA THR A 74 13.88 12.81 4.62
C THR A 74 12.59 12.63 3.83
N LEU A 75 11.53 13.31 4.25
CA LEU A 75 10.19 13.20 3.66
C LEU A 75 9.80 14.48 2.94
N SER A 76 9.02 14.32 1.88
CA SER A 76 8.26 15.40 1.26
C SER A 76 6.77 15.14 1.46
N ILE A 77 6.07 16.10 2.08
CA ILE A 77 4.65 15.98 2.41
C ILE A 77 3.85 17.04 1.66
N ASP A 78 2.83 16.64 0.92
CA ASP A 78 1.90 17.55 0.25
C ASP A 78 0.91 18.15 1.27
N THR A 79 0.81 19.48 1.34
CA THR A 79 -0.14 20.17 2.23
C THR A 79 -1.59 19.96 1.81
N VAL A 80 -1.85 19.52 0.57
CA VAL A 80 -3.17 19.09 0.13
C VAL A 80 -3.37 17.64 0.55
N GLY A 81 -4.19 17.43 1.57
CA GLY A 81 -4.47 16.10 2.14
C GLY A 81 -3.43 15.56 3.11
N GLY A 82 -2.20 16.08 3.08
CA GLY A 82 -1.13 15.63 3.97
C GLY A 82 -0.55 14.29 3.55
N ASP A 83 -0.27 14.07 2.27
CA ASP A 83 0.29 12.79 1.81
C ASP A 83 1.82 12.81 1.80
N VAL A 84 2.45 11.68 2.11
CA VAL A 84 3.89 11.51 1.92
C VAL A 84 4.14 11.13 0.46
N VAL A 85 4.65 12.10 -0.30
CA VAL A 85 4.87 11.96 -1.76
C VAL A 85 6.30 11.54 -2.10
N THR A 86 7.25 11.80 -1.20
CA THR A 86 8.63 11.30 -1.32
C THR A 86 9.15 10.87 0.05
N ALA A 87 9.94 9.80 0.10
CA ALA A 87 10.64 9.35 1.30
C ALA A 87 12.03 8.80 0.96
N ASN A 88 13.06 9.53 1.39
CA ASN A 88 14.45 9.11 1.26
C ASN A 88 14.90 8.45 2.56
N LEU A 89 15.63 7.34 2.43
CA LEU A 89 16.25 6.63 3.55
C LEU A 89 17.71 7.08 3.66
N ASN A 90 17.98 8.04 4.55
CA ASN A 90 19.25 8.78 4.59
C ASN A 90 20.48 7.87 4.80
N ASP A 91 20.32 6.75 5.50
CA ASP A 91 21.39 5.79 5.82
C ASP A 91 21.69 4.78 4.71
N TYR A 92 20.92 4.79 3.61
CA TYR A 92 21.06 3.83 2.53
C TYR A 92 21.39 4.56 1.22
N SER A 93 22.51 4.23 0.59
CA SER A 93 22.83 4.72 -0.76
C SER A 93 21.88 4.13 -1.80
N ALA A 94 21.57 4.88 -2.85
CA ALA A 94 20.70 4.45 -3.96
C ALA A 94 21.29 3.25 -4.71
N GLU A 95 22.62 3.23 -4.87
CA GLU A 95 23.39 2.15 -5.45
C GLU A 95 24.78 2.06 -4.80
N PHE A 96 25.53 1.02 -5.14
CA PHE A 96 26.90 0.84 -4.63
C PHE A 96 27.78 2.04 -5.03
N ASP A 97 28.50 2.61 -4.06
CA ASP A 97 29.32 3.83 -4.21
C ASP A 97 28.57 5.11 -4.64
N SER A 98 27.24 5.18 -4.48
CA SER A 98 26.49 6.42 -4.70
C SER A 98 26.44 7.32 -3.45
N GLU A 99 26.57 8.63 -3.68
CA GLU A 99 26.36 9.68 -2.67
C GLU A 99 24.87 10.00 -2.45
N GLU A 100 23.99 9.60 -3.37
CA GLU A 100 22.55 9.82 -3.26
C GLU A 100 21.89 8.78 -2.34
N SER A 101 20.97 9.21 -1.49
CA SER A 101 20.18 8.32 -0.65
C SER A 101 19.13 7.56 -1.47
N PHE A 102 18.80 6.34 -1.04
CA PHE A 102 17.76 5.52 -1.63
C PHE A 102 16.39 6.18 -1.44
N VAL A 103 15.66 6.35 -2.54
CA VAL A 103 14.32 6.93 -2.56
C VAL A 103 13.29 5.79 -2.55
N LEU A 104 12.59 5.59 -1.43
CA LEU A 104 11.58 4.55 -1.28
C LEU A 104 10.23 4.97 -1.86
N LEU A 105 9.68 6.08 -1.36
CA LEU A 105 8.45 6.67 -1.90
C LEU A 105 8.85 7.76 -2.90
N LYS A 106 8.16 7.81 -4.04
CA LYS A 106 8.36 8.85 -5.06
C LYS A 106 7.10 9.06 -5.88
N ASN A 107 6.90 10.29 -6.34
CA ASN A 107 5.72 10.70 -7.10
C ASN A 107 6.14 11.24 -8.48
N GLU A 108 6.65 10.35 -9.33
CA GLU A 108 7.15 10.69 -10.66
C GLU A 108 6.16 10.23 -11.75
N PRO A 109 6.07 10.91 -12.90
CA PRO A 109 5.31 10.40 -14.04
C PRO A 109 5.80 9.01 -14.45
N GLY A 110 4.90 8.02 -14.48
CA GLY A 110 5.24 6.61 -14.77
C GLY A 110 5.64 5.80 -13.54
N HIS A 111 6.11 6.44 -12.47
CA HIS A 111 6.54 5.78 -11.24
C HIS A 111 6.06 6.53 -9.99
N GLN A 112 4.80 6.28 -9.64
CA GLN A 112 4.18 6.67 -8.39
C GLN A 112 4.29 5.53 -7.38
N PHE A 113 4.80 5.84 -6.20
CA PHE A 113 4.70 5.07 -4.97
C PHE A 113 4.60 6.05 -3.79
N ILE A 114 3.40 6.28 -3.27
CA ILE A 114 3.11 7.28 -2.24
C ILE A 114 2.32 6.69 -1.07
N ALA A 115 2.39 7.33 0.10
CA ALA A 115 1.58 6.98 1.27
C ALA A 115 0.54 8.07 1.52
N GLN A 116 -0.74 7.71 1.39
CA GLN A 116 -1.87 8.64 1.56
C GLN A 116 -2.67 8.28 2.81
N SER A 117 -3.20 9.29 3.48
CA SER A 117 -4.09 9.12 4.63
C SER A 117 -5.03 10.31 4.77
N GLY A 118 -6.22 10.07 5.30
CA GLY A 118 -7.25 11.09 5.41
C GLY A 118 -8.42 10.70 6.30
N LEU A 119 -9.36 11.64 6.44
CA LEU A 119 -10.63 11.45 7.14
C LEU A 119 -11.78 11.46 6.12
N VAL A 120 -12.48 10.34 6.03
CA VAL A 120 -13.69 10.13 5.21
C VAL A 120 -14.93 10.03 6.10
N GLY A 121 -16.11 9.85 5.50
CA GLY A 121 -17.40 9.79 6.20
C GLY A 121 -18.20 11.07 6.09
N PRO A 122 -19.36 11.18 6.75
CA PRO A 122 -20.31 12.28 6.54
C PRO A 122 -19.75 13.68 6.83
N GLN A 123 -18.81 13.80 7.78
CA GLN A 123 -18.08 15.04 8.05
C GLN A 123 -16.59 14.92 7.69
N GLY A 124 -16.19 13.87 6.97
CA GLY A 124 -14.84 13.74 6.43
C GLY A 124 -14.50 14.87 5.46
N ILE A 125 -13.21 15.23 5.41
CA ILE A 125 -12.69 16.32 4.59
C ILE A 125 -11.95 15.81 3.34
N ASP A 126 -11.57 14.54 3.32
CA ASP A 126 -10.93 13.88 2.19
C ASP A 126 -11.98 13.21 1.29
N LEU A 127 -12.81 14.01 0.62
CA LEU A 127 -14.02 13.57 -0.10
C LEU A 127 -13.73 12.95 -1.48
N SER A 128 -12.74 13.46 -2.19
CA SER A 128 -12.26 12.93 -3.48
C SER A 128 -10.79 13.32 -3.68
N SER A 129 -10.06 12.75 -4.65
CA SER A 129 -8.66 13.19 -4.85
C SER A 129 -8.56 14.65 -5.30
N THR A 130 -9.63 15.18 -5.89
CA THR A 130 -9.73 16.57 -6.35
C THR A 130 -10.33 17.51 -5.31
N ASN A 131 -10.88 16.96 -4.22
CA ASN A 131 -11.52 17.70 -3.13
C ASN A 131 -10.97 17.19 -1.79
N ARG A 132 -9.74 17.62 -1.49
CA ARG A 132 -9.01 17.33 -0.26
C ARG A 132 -8.67 18.61 0.48
N PRO A 133 -8.52 18.58 1.80
CA PRO A 133 -8.21 19.77 2.59
C PRO A 133 -6.85 20.33 2.19
N SER A 134 -6.75 21.65 2.04
CA SER A 134 -5.47 22.34 1.98
C SER A 134 -5.09 22.76 3.40
N TYR A 135 -4.19 22.01 4.03
CA TYR A 135 -3.77 22.26 5.39
C TYR A 135 -2.84 23.47 5.48
N THR A 136 -2.95 24.20 6.59
CA THR A 136 -2.00 25.23 7.01
C THR A 136 -0.92 24.61 7.89
N VAL A 137 0.32 25.04 7.71
CA VAL A 137 1.50 24.54 8.43
C VAL A 137 2.40 25.71 8.80
N SER A 138 3.15 25.61 9.89
CA SER A 138 3.93 26.73 10.45
C SER A 138 5.19 27.08 9.66
N ALA A 139 5.71 26.15 8.86
CA ALA A 139 6.96 26.30 8.11
C ALA A 139 6.99 25.38 6.89
N ASP A 140 7.97 25.61 6.02
CA ASP A 140 8.16 24.86 4.77
C ASP A 140 9.15 23.71 4.96
N SER A 141 9.94 23.77 6.02
CA SER A 141 10.88 22.73 6.42
C SER A 141 10.85 22.52 7.93
N PHE A 142 11.01 21.26 8.33
CA PHE A 142 11.10 20.82 9.71
C PHE A 142 12.29 19.88 9.84
N THR A 143 13.15 20.12 10.82
CA THR A 143 14.31 19.27 11.06
C THR A 143 14.33 18.85 12.52
N LEU A 144 14.54 17.56 12.77
CA LEU A 144 14.75 17.05 14.12
C LEU A 144 16.08 17.59 14.64
N ALA A 145 16.01 18.58 15.51
CA ALA A 145 17.17 19.27 16.06
C ALA A 145 18.06 18.33 16.90
N ASP A 146 19.35 18.64 16.97
CA ASP A 146 20.29 17.91 17.80
C ASP A 146 19.84 17.87 19.27
N GLY A 147 19.94 16.70 19.90
CA GLY A 147 19.51 16.47 21.28
C GLY A 147 18.00 16.35 21.49
N GLN A 148 17.17 16.44 20.45
CA GLN A 148 15.74 16.10 20.50
C GLN A 148 15.50 14.67 20.03
N ASP A 149 14.55 13.97 20.64
CA ASP A 149 14.19 12.59 20.28
C ASP A 149 12.90 12.48 19.47
N GLU A 150 12.09 13.55 19.41
CA GLU A 150 10.79 13.59 18.73
C GLU A 150 10.63 14.90 17.94
N LEU A 151 10.09 14.80 16.74
CA LEU A 151 9.67 15.92 15.90
C LEU A 151 8.18 15.77 15.60
N ARG A 152 7.38 16.77 15.97
CA ARG A 152 5.94 16.83 15.70
C ARG A 152 5.65 17.93 14.67
N ILE A 153 4.88 17.60 13.64
CA ILE A 153 4.50 18.53 12.56
C ILE A 153 2.97 18.59 12.50
N PRO A 154 2.33 19.52 13.23
CA PRO A 154 0.89 19.72 13.17
C PRO A 154 0.50 20.50 11.90
N MET A 155 -0.53 20.02 11.22
CA MET A 155 -1.12 20.59 10.02
C MET A 155 -2.60 20.84 10.29
N THR A 156 -3.07 22.09 10.15
CA THR A 156 -4.42 22.49 10.58
C THR A 156 -5.33 22.83 9.42
N TYR A 157 -6.61 22.49 9.55
CA TYR A 157 -7.65 22.83 8.59
C TYR A 157 -8.96 23.10 9.33
N GLN A 158 -9.75 24.05 8.85
CA GLN A 158 -11.04 24.40 9.46
C GLN A 158 -12.15 24.34 8.42
N ALA A 159 -13.24 23.65 8.74
CA ALA A 159 -14.42 23.60 7.88
C ALA A 159 -15.67 23.29 8.70
N ASN A 160 -16.79 23.93 8.33
CA ASN A 160 -18.13 23.62 8.87
C ASN A 160 -18.25 23.66 10.41
N GLY A 161 -17.44 24.50 11.08
CA GLY A 161 -17.41 24.57 12.54
C GLY A 161 -16.60 23.46 13.20
N LEU A 162 -15.73 22.78 12.45
CA LEU A 162 -14.79 21.80 12.95
C LEU A 162 -13.35 22.22 12.68
N ASP A 163 -12.49 22.00 13.67
CA ASP A 163 -11.04 22.21 13.57
C ASP A 163 -10.35 20.85 13.48
N TYR A 164 -9.66 20.60 12.38
CA TYR A 164 -8.92 19.37 12.11
C TYR A 164 -7.43 19.63 12.27
N THR A 165 -6.74 18.79 13.02
CA THR A 165 -5.28 18.79 13.13
C THR A 165 -4.76 17.42 12.76
N LYS A 166 -4.01 17.34 11.66
CA LYS A 166 -3.23 16.15 11.28
C LYS A 166 -1.80 16.35 11.77
N THR A 167 -1.29 15.43 12.58
CA THR A 167 0.08 15.53 13.13
C THR A 167 0.92 14.36 12.67
N PHE A 168 2.03 14.65 12.01
CA PHE A 168 3.10 13.67 11.80
C PHE A 168 4.06 13.69 12.99
N ILE A 169 4.38 12.51 13.51
CA ILE A 169 5.33 12.35 14.63
C ILE A 169 6.44 11.42 14.18
N LEU A 170 7.66 11.93 14.20
CA LEU A 170 8.87 11.21 13.85
C LEU A 170 9.80 11.16 15.06
N LYS A 171 10.54 10.06 15.19
CA LYS A 171 11.47 9.84 16.30
C LYS A 171 12.86 9.56 15.78
N ARG A 172 13.88 9.96 16.54
CA ARG A 172 15.29 9.72 16.21
C ARG A 172 15.54 8.23 15.96
N GLY A 173 16.24 7.90 14.87
CA GLY A 173 16.59 6.52 14.50
C GLY A 173 15.41 5.61 14.14
N SER A 174 14.20 6.16 13.97
CA SER A 174 12.99 5.39 13.70
C SER A 174 12.47 5.61 12.28
N TYR A 175 12.17 4.51 11.59
CA TYR A 175 11.44 4.54 10.30
C TYR A 175 9.92 4.52 10.48
N ALA A 176 9.42 4.25 11.69
CA ALA A 176 8.00 4.34 12.00
C ALA A 176 7.61 5.80 12.20
N ILE A 177 6.60 6.24 11.45
CA ILE A 177 6.02 7.58 11.49
C ILE A 177 4.60 7.44 12.00
N ASP A 178 4.27 8.16 13.07
CA ASP A 178 2.90 8.18 13.56
C ASP A 178 2.12 9.29 12.87
N VAL A 179 0.88 8.98 12.51
CA VAL A 179 -0.08 9.95 11.95
C VAL A 179 -1.28 9.99 12.87
N GLU A 180 -1.45 11.13 13.53
CA GLU A 180 -2.54 11.40 14.46
C GLU A 180 -3.51 12.41 13.86
N TYR A 181 -4.80 12.23 14.15
CA TYR A 181 -5.86 13.17 13.79
C TYR A 181 -6.60 13.60 15.05
N ASP A 182 -6.59 14.90 15.32
CA ASP A 182 -7.39 15.54 16.35
C ASP A 182 -8.48 16.38 15.68
N VAL A 183 -9.73 16.20 16.11
CA VAL A 183 -10.88 16.96 15.59
C VAL A 183 -11.63 17.61 16.74
N VAL A 184 -11.70 18.94 16.72
CA VAL A 184 -12.50 19.72 17.67
C VAL A 184 -13.81 20.13 16.99
N ASN A 185 -14.93 19.65 17.53
CA ASN A 185 -16.25 19.92 16.97
C ASN A 185 -16.94 21.09 17.69
N ASN A 186 -16.98 22.24 17.03
CA ASN A 186 -17.65 23.47 17.48
C ASN A 186 -18.97 23.72 16.73
N SER A 187 -19.46 22.76 15.94
CA SER A 187 -20.59 22.94 15.00
C SER A 187 -21.98 22.87 15.66
N GLY A 188 -22.05 22.35 16.89
CA GLY A 188 -23.32 22.09 17.59
C GLY A 188 -24.10 20.86 17.09
N ASN A 189 -23.55 20.10 16.13
CA ASN A 189 -24.12 18.84 15.64
C ASN A 189 -23.11 17.70 15.84
N ASN A 190 -23.58 16.45 15.90
CA ASN A 190 -22.70 15.29 15.89
C ASN A 190 -21.90 15.24 14.59
N ALA A 191 -20.63 14.84 14.67
CA ALA A 191 -19.76 14.77 13.51
C ALA A 191 -19.09 13.40 13.44
N THR A 192 -19.21 12.72 12.30
CA THR A 192 -18.78 11.33 12.13
C THR A 192 -17.71 11.21 11.07
N PHE A 193 -16.62 10.52 11.39
CA PHE A 193 -15.44 10.35 10.53
C PHE A 193 -14.87 8.95 10.63
N GLY A 194 -14.35 8.42 9.53
CA GLY A 194 -13.50 7.24 9.50
C GLY A 194 -12.13 7.61 8.95
N MET A 195 -11.06 7.12 9.59
CA MET A 195 -9.72 7.27 9.04
C MET A 195 -9.48 6.23 7.95
N TYR A 196 -8.88 6.64 6.84
CA TYR A 196 -8.31 5.73 5.86
C TYR A 196 -6.82 6.01 5.71
N ALA A 197 -6.08 4.97 5.35
CA ALA A 197 -4.67 5.08 5.03
C ALA A 197 -4.27 3.97 4.04
N HIS A 198 -3.70 4.33 2.90
CA HIS A 198 -3.21 3.35 1.92
C HIS A 198 -1.85 3.73 1.37
N LEU A 199 -1.20 2.73 0.78
CA LEU A 199 -0.07 2.89 -0.11
C LEU A 199 -0.60 2.78 -1.53
N ARG A 200 -0.23 3.73 -2.38
CA ARG A 200 -0.61 3.78 -3.79
C ARG A 200 0.63 3.61 -4.64
N GLN A 201 0.62 2.64 -5.54
CA GLN A 201 1.77 2.36 -6.40
C GLN A 201 1.35 1.98 -7.81
N ASN A 202 2.17 2.34 -8.82
CA ASN A 202 1.98 1.85 -10.18
C ASN A 202 2.05 0.33 -10.23
N VAL A 203 1.08 -0.32 -10.88
CA VAL A 203 1.04 -1.79 -10.98
C VAL A 203 2.19 -2.31 -11.84
N MET A 204 2.46 -1.65 -12.96
CA MET A 204 3.61 -1.94 -13.81
C MET A 204 4.87 -1.23 -13.30
N ASP A 205 6.02 -1.88 -13.47
CA ASP A 205 7.33 -1.31 -13.18
C ASP A 205 7.99 -0.83 -14.48
N ASP A 206 8.63 0.34 -14.45
CA ASP A 206 9.25 0.99 -15.62
C ASP A 206 10.68 0.47 -15.91
N GLY A 207 11.23 -0.49 -15.15
CA GLY A 207 12.66 -0.82 -15.29
C GLY A 207 13.23 -2.09 -14.65
N GLY A 208 12.42 -3.07 -14.23
CA GLY A 208 12.94 -4.32 -13.68
C GLY A 208 13.70 -5.18 -14.71
N SER A 209 14.81 -5.80 -14.30
CA SER A 209 15.50 -6.79 -15.14
C SER A 209 14.57 -7.96 -15.45
N LEU A 210 14.21 -8.14 -16.72
CA LEU A 210 13.39 -9.28 -17.19
C LEU A 210 13.97 -10.65 -16.79
N THR A 211 15.25 -10.73 -16.44
CA THR A 211 15.96 -11.98 -16.17
C THR A 211 15.91 -12.41 -14.70
N MET A 212 15.59 -11.52 -13.75
CA MET A 212 15.46 -11.84 -12.32
C MET A 212 14.41 -10.92 -11.65
N PRO A 213 13.12 -11.22 -11.79
CA PRO A 213 12.08 -10.41 -11.15
C PRO A 213 12.14 -10.59 -9.62
N THR A 214 12.43 -9.51 -8.89
CA THR A 214 12.21 -9.46 -7.44
C THR A 214 10.74 -9.20 -7.17
N TYR A 215 10.19 -9.80 -6.11
CA TYR A 215 8.78 -9.59 -5.76
C TYR A 215 8.53 -8.11 -5.46
N ARG A 216 7.52 -7.55 -6.14
CA ARG A 216 6.97 -6.21 -5.95
C ARG A 216 5.46 -6.35 -5.89
N GLY A 217 4.85 -5.96 -4.78
CA GLY A 217 3.40 -6.10 -4.59
C GLY A 217 2.96 -5.91 -3.15
N GLY A 218 1.67 -6.12 -2.93
CA GLY A 218 1.05 -6.01 -1.62
C GLY A 218 1.36 -7.19 -0.71
N ALA A 219 1.31 -6.95 0.59
CA ALA A 219 1.27 -7.99 1.60
C ALA A 219 0.38 -7.54 2.74
N TYR A 220 -0.17 -8.48 3.49
CA TYR A 220 -0.94 -8.18 4.68
C TYR A 220 -0.73 -9.22 5.78
N SER A 221 -1.12 -8.81 6.98
CA SER A 221 -1.30 -9.68 8.14
C SER A 221 -2.64 -9.36 8.80
N THR A 222 -3.32 -10.40 9.29
CA THR A 222 -4.51 -10.31 10.16
C THR A 222 -4.29 -11.15 11.41
N GLU A 223 -5.29 -11.23 12.29
CA GLU A 223 -5.30 -12.09 13.48
C GLU A 223 -5.03 -13.56 13.13
N ASP A 224 -5.71 -14.06 12.09
CA ASP A 224 -5.64 -15.48 11.66
C ASP A 224 -4.53 -15.74 10.63
N THR A 225 -4.02 -14.69 9.98
CA THR A 225 -3.03 -14.79 8.91
C THR A 225 -1.79 -13.97 9.25
N ARG A 226 -0.72 -14.62 9.69
CA ARG A 226 0.54 -13.95 10.09
C ARG A 226 1.22 -13.20 8.94
N TYR A 227 1.12 -13.71 7.72
CA TYR A 227 1.73 -13.11 6.53
C TYR A 227 1.12 -13.71 5.27
N LYS A 228 0.65 -12.86 4.36
CA LYS A 228 0.24 -13.28 3.02
C LYS A 228 0.58 -12.22 1.99
N LYS A 229 1.23 -12.66 0.91
CA LYS A 229 1.43 -11.85 -0.29
C LYS A 229 0.12 -11.68 -1.03
N TYR A 230 -0.06 -10.51 -1.62
CA TYR A 230 -1.21 -10.16 -2.45
C TYR A 230 -0.68 -9.35 -3.62
N SER A 231 -0.39 -10.03 -4.73
CA SER A 231 0.24 -9.40 -5.90
C SER A 231 -0.70 -8.38 -6.54
N PHE A 232 -0.16 -7.50 -7.40
CA PHE A 232 -1.01 -6.58 -8.14
C PHE A 232 -1.99 -7.30 -9.07
N ASP A 233 -1.59 -8.45 -9.64
CA ASP A 233 -2.48 -9.30 -10.44
C ASP A 233 -3.64 -9.82 -9.58
N ASP A 234 -3.38 -10.29 -8.35
CA ASP A 234 -4.44 -10.68 -7.42
C ASP A 234 -5.38 -9.51 -7.10
N MET A 235 -4.84 -8.28 -6.95
CA MET A 235 -5.66 -7.08 -6.73
C MET A 235 -6.54 -6.75 -7.93
N GLN A 236 -6.06 -6.97 -9.15
CA GLN A 236 -6.82 -6.77 -10.39
C GLN A 236 -7.94 -7.80 -10.54
N ASP A 237 -7.64 -9.06 -10.22
CA ASP A 237 -8.61 -10.15 -10.28
C ASP A 237 -9.69 -10.00 -9.20
N ARG A 238 -9.27 -9.61 -7.99
CA ARG A 238 -10.18 -9.45 -6.85
C ARG A 238 -9.64 -8.44 -5.83
N ASN A 239 -10.46 -7.45 -5.50
CA ASN A 239 -10.15 -6.57 -4.37
C ASN A 239 -10.19 -7.33 -3.04
N LEU A 240 -9.17 -7.10 -2.21
CA LEU A 240 -9.11 -7.55 -0.84
C LEU A 240 -10.11 -6.74 0.00
N SER A 241 -10.80 -7.42 0.91
CA SER A 241 -11.52 -6.82 2.03
C SER A 241 -11.50 -7.81 3.17
N LEU A 242 -10.78 -7.46 4.24
CA LEU A 242 -10.62 -8.29 5.43
C LEU A 242 -10.85 -7.45 6.68
N ASN A 243 -11.82 -7.84 7.49
CA ASN A 243 -12.08 -7.20 8.77
C ASN A 243 -11.05 -7.68 9.81
N LEU A 244 -10.49 -6.72 10.55
CA LEU A 244 -9.64 -6.92 11.72
C LEU A 244 -10.52 -6.77 12.96
N ALA A 245 -11.08 -7.88 13.45
CA ALA A 245 -11.99 -7.88 14.58
C ALA A 245 -11.34 -7.25 15.84
N ASN A 246 -10.03 -7.44 16.00
CA ASN A 246 -9.26 -7.00 17.16
C ASN A 246 -8.40 -5.78 16.82
N GLY A 247 -8.43 -5.32 15.57
CA GLY A 247 -7.54 -4.28 15.05
C GLY A 247 -6.11 -4.74 14.83
N GLN A 248 -5.81 -6.04 14.98
CA GLN A 248 -4.46 -6.58 14.89
C GLN A 248 -4.16 -6.98 13.45
N GLY A 249 -3.31 -6.20 12.79
CA GLY A 249 -2.92 -6.48 11.42
C GLY A 249 -2.20 -5.31 10.78
N TRP A 250 -1.86 -5.47 9.51
CA TRP A 250 -1.23 -4.43 8.72
C TRP A 250 -1.42 -4.70 7.23
N ALA A 251 -1.34 -3.63 6.46
CA ALA A 251 -1.34 -3.63 5.00
C ALA A 251 -0.04 -2.98 4.52
N ALA A 252 0.69 -3.63 3.62
CA ALA A 252 2.01 -3.20 3.18
C ALA A 252 2.23 -3.37 1.69
N MET A 253 3.19 -2.63 1.15
CA MET A 253 3.83 -2.89 -0.14
C MET A 253 5.29 -3.25 0.11
N ILE A 254 5.76 -4.32 -0.53
CA ILE A 254 7.10 -4.87 -0.33
C ILE A 254 7.84 -4.88 -1.66
N GLN A 255 9.12 -4.52 -1.61
CA GLN A 255 10.09 -4.67 -2.68
C GLN A 255 11.38 -5.30 -2.14
N HIS A 256 12.40 -5.47 -2.98
CA HIS A 256 13.67 -6.02 -2.51
C HIS A 256 14.26 -5.11 -1.42
N TYR A 257 14.54 -5.69 -0.24
CA TYR A 257 15.07 -5.04 0.97
C TYR A 257 14.16 -4.05 1.73
N PHE A 258 13.15 -3.46 1.08
CA PHE A 258 12.34 -2.40 1.69
C PHE A 258 10.85 -2.72 1.71
N ALA A 259 10.15 -2.17 2.69
CA ALA A 259 8.71 -2.25 2.81
C ALA A 259 8.14 -0.93 3.36
N SER A 260 6.93 -0.61 2.93
CA SER A 260 6.11 0.45 3.52
C SER A 260 4.83 -0.20 4.03
N ALA A 261 4.31 0.22 5.19
CA ALA A 261 3.12 -0.38 5.78
C ALA A 261 2.26 0.65 6.53
N TRP A 262 0.95 0.43 6.52
CA TRP A 262 0.00 1.06 7.41
C TRP A 262 -0.46 0.08 8.48
N ILE A 263 -0.46 0.53 9.74
CA ILE A 263 -0.77 -0.26 10.92
C ILE A 263 -1.82 0.51 11.74
N PRO A 264 -3.04 -0.02 11.95
CA PRO A 264 -4.15 0.70 12.58
C PRO A 264 -4.08 0.77 14.12
N ARG A 265 -2.95 0.42 14.73
CA ARG A 265 -2.71 0.48 16.19
C ARG A 265 -3.84 -0.16 17.02
N ASP A 266 -4.22 -1.39 16.68
CA ASP A 266 -5.22 -2.18 17.40
C ASP A 266 -6.64 -1.57 17.43
N GLU A 267 -6.98 -0.73 16.44
CA GLU A 267 -8.34 -0.22 16.26
C GLU A 267 -9.29 -1.33 15.76
N ALA A 268 -10.04 -1.93 16.70
CA ALA A 268 -11.01 -2.99 16.44
C ALA A 268 -12.06 -2.60 15.39
N GLY A 269 -12.36 -3.52 14.48
CA GLY A 269 -13.30 -3.28 13.38
C GLY A 269 -12.70 -2.59 12.16
N SER A 270 -11.38 -2.31 12.17
CA SER A 270 -10.66 -1.85 10.97
C SER A 270 -10.77 -2.88 9.84
N ASN A 271 -10.69 -2.43 8.59
CA ASN A 271 -10.74 -3.28 7.41
C ASN A 271 -9.50 -3.06 6.55
N LEU A 272 -8.76 -4.13 6.27
CA LEU A 272 -7.72 -4.13 5.24
C LEU A 272 -8.37 -4.23 3.88
N TYR A 273 -7.91 -3.43 2.93
CA TYR A 273 -8.46 -3.42 1.58
C TYR A 273 -7.39 -3.28 0.50
N THR A 274 -7.75 -3.67 -0.71
CA THR A 274 -7.04 -3.29 -1.93
C THR A 274 -8.02 -2.74 -2.95
N ARG A 275 -7.51 -1.93 -3.88
CA ARG A 275 -8.24 -1.54 -5.08
C ARG A 275 -7.26 -1.28 -6.22
N VAL A 276 -7.71 -1.47 -7.45
CA VAL A 276 -6.96 -1.08 -8.64
C VAL A 276 -7.77 -0.05 -9.42
N ILE A 277 -7.15 1.08 -9.74
CA ILE A 277 -7.75 2.16 -10.52
C ILE A 277 -6.81 2.54 -11.65
N GLY A 278 -7.17 2.16 -12.89
CA GLY A 278 -6.27 2.31 -14.03
C GLY A 278 -4.98 1.52 -13.83
N ASN A 279 -3.83 2.20 -13.83
CA ASN A 279 -2.50 1.59 -13.59
C ASN A 279 -2.03 1.74 -12.13
N LEU A 280 -2.90 2.13 -11.20
CA LEU A 280 -2.55 2.34 -9.79
C LEU A 280 -3.21 1.27 -8.93
N GLY A 281 -2.40 0.58 -8.12
CA GLY A 281 -2.86 -0.33 -7.08
C GLY A 281 -2.75 0.36 -5.73
N ASP A 282 -3.83 0.30 -4.94
CA ASP A 282 -3.84 0.74 -3.56
C ASP A 282 -3.95 -0.47 -2.64
N ILE A 283 -3.19 -0.49 -1.54
CA ILE A 283 -3.37 -1.40 -0.41
C ILE A 283 -3.34 -0.61 0.88
N GLY A 284 -4.31 -0.83 1.77
CA GLY A 284 -4.46 0.01 2.95
C GLY A 284 -5.38 -0.52 4.01
N VAL A 285 -5.65 0.36 4.97
CA VAL A 285 -6.51 0.14 6.12
C VAL A 285 -7.56 1.23 6.18
N ARG A 286 -8.78 0.83 6.51
CA ARG A 286 -9.90 1.73 6.79
C ARG A 286 -10.42 1.46 8.19
N MET A 287 -10.40 2.47 9.03
CA MET A 287 -10.92 2.39 10.40
C MET A 287 -12.44 2.58 10.41
N PRO A 288 -13.15 2.04 11.42
CA PRO A 288 -14.57 2.30 11.59
C PRO A 288 -14.84 3.78 11.84
N ASN A 289 -16.05 4.22 11.50
CA ASN A 289 -16.47 5.59 11.76
C ASN A 289 -16.62 5.84 13.27
N LYS A 290 -16.15 7.00 13.74
CA LYS A 290 -16.31 7.52 15.10
C LYS A 290 -17.15 8.81 15.07
N THR A 291 -17.99 9.02 16.07
CA THR A 291 -18.90 10.17 16.22
C THR A 291 -18.55 11.02 17.43
#